data_AF-A0A5Q4BB03-F1
#
_entry.id   AF-A0A5Q4BB03-F1
#
_cell.length_a   1.000
_cell.length_b   1.000
_cell.length_c   1.000
_cell.angle_alpha   90.00
_cell.angle_beta   90.00
_cell.angle_gamma   90.00
#
_symmetry.space_group_name_H-M   'P 1'
#
loop_
_entity.id
_entity.type
_entity.pdbx_description
1 polymer ?
#
loop_
_entity_poly.entity_id
_entity_poly.type
_entity_poly.pdbx_seq_one_letter_code
_entity_poly.pdbx_strand_id
1 'polypeptide(L)'
;MSSKLFLALASIISLAASLPHTPRECSQTVIPGVIAHPQHFNVYQSDSQPNHLTDNVPHLDLRTNITRPVVVFTGIPATAKTCSLGWRQGPVETRIFRVDGSGLVSSRQLKTEGFPTWTKGSDVLINPTTIAPFQEGSVFSSGMDFTLWDQPDFSAPATHAGPNVKCEERIVVELAVNLNSGQDGRVFMQDDAENGLFISYS
;
A
#
# COMPACT_ATOMS: atom_id res chain seq x y z
N MET A 1 70.44 12.93 60.82
CA MET A 1 70.76 12.83 59.38
C MET A 1 69.44 12.61 58.65
N SER A 2 68.84 13.66 58.09
CA SER A 2 68.79 13.99 56.64
C SER A 2 67.84 13.05 55.88
N SER A 3 66.86 13.43 55.06
CA SER A 3 66.50 14.68 54.39
C SER A 3 65.02 14.63 54.01
N LYS A 4 64.40 15.81 53.89
CA LYS A 4 63.08 16.06 53.29
C LYS A 4 63.11 15.70 51.79
N LEU A 5 61.97 15.29 51.22
CA LEU A 5 61.61 15.66 49.85
C LEU A 5 60.09 15.79 49.72
N PHE A 6 59.66 17.02 49.43
CA PHE A 6 58.32 17.39 48.99
C PHE A 6 58.21 17.11 47.49
N LEU A 7 57.08 16.57 47.05
CA LEU A 7 56.64 16.68 45.66
C LEU A 7 55.16 17.08 45.67
N ALA A 8 54.94 18.36 45.40
CA ALA A 8 53.64 18.93 45.07
C ALA A 8 53.38 18.66 43.58
N LEU A 9 52.24 18.05 43.26
CA LEU A 9 51.65 18.12 41.92
C LEU A 9 50.41 19.02 41.99
N ALA A 10 50.54 20.22 41.42
CA ALA A 10 49.43 21.01 40.94
C ALA A 10 49.12 20.56 39.51
N SER A 11 47.85 20.29 39.18
CA SER A 11 47.30 20.63 37.85
C SER A 11 45.78 20.55 37.77
N ILE A 12 45.20 21.75 37.65
CA ILE A 12 44.15 22.21 36.73
C ILE A 12 42.82 21.44 36.74
N ILE A 13 41.84 22.03 37.44
CA ILE A 13 40.41 21.80 37.23
C ILE A 13 40.05 22.43 35.89
N SER A 14 39.78 21.60 34.88
CA SER A 14 39.23 22.09 33.61
C SER A 14 37.70 22.13 33.73
N LEU A 15 37.14 23.34 33.93
CA LEU A 15 35.70 23.58 33.90
C LEU A 15 35.25 23.58 32.43
N ALA A 16 34.81 22.43 31.92
CA ALA A 16 34.11 22.38 30.64
C ALA A 16 32.65 22.78 30.87
N ALA A 17 32.26 23.95 30.38
CA ALA A 17 30.88 24.39 30.36
C ALA A 17 30.06 23.46 29.46
N SER A 18 29.15 22.68 30.06
CA SER A 18 28.18 21.86 29.34
C SER A 18 27.09 22.76 28.74
N LEU A 19 27.20 23.05 27.45
CA LEU A 19 26.10 23.60 26.66
C LEU A 19 25.00 22.54 26.52
N PRO A 20 23.71 22.89 26.66
CA PRO A 20 22.61 21.95 26.47
C PRO A 20 22.61 21.49 25.01
N HIS A 21 22.97 20.22 24.79
CA HIS A 21 22.81 19.57 23.50
C HIS A 21 21.34 19.19 23.38
N THR A 22 20.55 20.03 22.71
CA THR A 22 19.32 19.54 22.07
C THR A 22 19.74 18.46 21.07
N PRO A 23 19.25 17.22 21.18
CA PRO A 23 19.52 16.22 20.16
C PRO A 23 18.93 16.74 18.85
N ARG A 24 19.81 17.04 17.91
CA ARG A 24 19.45 17.32 16.52
C ARG A 24 18.83 16.02 16.00
N GLU A 25 17.51 15.97 15.89
CA GLU A 25 16.85 14.92 15.10
C GLU A 25 17.50 14.94 13.73
N CYS A 26 18.36 13.95 13.46
CA CYS A 26 18.86 13.71 12.13
C CYS A 26 17.62 13.46 11.28
N SER A 27 17.30 14.41 10.41
CA SER A 27 16.28 14.26 9.38
C SER A 27 16.63 12.99 8.60
N GLN A 28 15.94 11.88 8.90
CA GLN A 28 16.17 10.62 8.21
C GLN A 28 15.77 10.85 6.76
N THR A 29 16.76 10.84 5.87
CA THR A 29 16.50 10.89 4.43
C THR A 29 15.65 9.68 4.05
N VAL A 30 14.47 9.91 3.50
CA VAL A 30 13.63 8.84 2.97
C VAL A 30 14.35 8.25 1.76
N ILE A 31 14.57 6.93 1.77
CA ILE A 31 15.02 6.20 0.59
C ILE A 31 13.77 5.76 -0.16
N PRO A 32 13.58 6.18 -1.43
CA PRO A 32 12.44 5.74 -2.22
C PRO A 32 12.37 4.22 -2.31
N GLY A 33 11.16 3.68 -2.33
CA GLY A 33 10.95 2.23 -2.32
C GLY A 33 9.58 1.80 -2.82
N VAL A 34 9.33 0.51 -2.71
CA VAL A 34 8.09 -0.14 -3.15
C VAL A 34 7.62 -1.12 -2.09
N ILE A 35 6.33 -1.05 -1.73
CA ILE A 35 5.62 -2.09 -0.98
C ILE A 35 4.73 -2.83 -1.96
N ALA A 36 5.03 -4.10 -2.21
CA ALA A 36 4.24 -4.99 -3.07
C ALA A 36 3.52 -6.06 -2.23
N HIS A 37 2.71 -6.89 -2.88
CA HIS A 37 1.99 -8.01 -2.27
C HIS A 37 1.05 -7.59 -1.12
N PRO A 38 0.07 -6.72 -1.38
CA PRO A 38 -0.90 -6.36 -0.36
C PRO A 38 -1.73 -7.58 0.07
N GLN A 39 -2.42 -7.44 1.19
CA GLN A 39 -3.52 -8.35 1.51
C GLN A 39 -4.70 -8.00 0.59
N HIS A 40 -5.30 -8.97 -0.09
CA HIS A 40 -6.44 -8.75 -0.98
C HIS A 40 -7.72 -9.32 -0.36
N PHE A 41 -8.80 -8.59 -0.56
CA PHE A 41 -10.14 -8.94 -0.11
C PHE A 41 -11.10 -8.73 -1.28
N ASN A 42 -11.49 -9.79 -1.98
CA ASN A 42 -12.45 -9.69 -3.09
C ASN A 42 -13.87 -9.59 -2.51
N VAL A 43 -14.34 -8.35 -2.31
CA VAL A 43 -15.63 -8.08 -1.66
C VAL A 43 -16.78 -8.23 -2.67
N TYR A 44 -17.65 -9.21 -2.43
CA TYR A 44 -18.82 -9.46 -3.28
C TYR A 44 -19.94 -8.44 -3.03
N GLN A 45 -20.46 -7.89 -4.12
CA GLN A 45 -21.58 -6.95 -4.13
C GLN A 45 -22.88 -7.76 -4.26
N SER A 46 -23.75 -7.70 -3.26
CA SER A 46 -25.08 -8.33 -3.31
C SER A 46 -26.06 -7.58 -2.43
N ASP A 47 -27.12 -7.04 -3.04
CA ASP A 47 -28.20 -6.36 -2.30
C ASP A 47 -29.02 -7.34 -1.45
N SER A 48 -29.14 -8.59 -1.90
CA SER A 48 -29.87 -9.65 -1.16
C SER A 48 -29.01 -10.32 -0.09
N GLN A 49 -27.68 -10.18 -0.16
CA GLN A 49 -26.72 -10.74 0.79
C GLN A 49 -25.62 -9.73 1.12
N PRO A 50 -25.94 -8.62 1.80
CA PRO A 50 -25.00 -7.53 2.08
C PRO A 50 -23.87 -7.90 3.06
N ASN A 51 -23.98 -9.09 3.67
CA ASN A 51 -22.99 -9.68 4.59
C ASN A 51 -22.32 -10.94 4.00
N HIS A 52 -22.35 -11.13 2.69
CA HIS A 52 -21.71 -12.29 2.06
C HIS A 52 -20.22 -12.35 2.43
N LEU A 53 -19.70 -13.59 2.54
CA LEU A 53 -18.29 -13.84 2.84
C LEU A 53 -17.39 -13.26 1.74
N THR A 54 -16.19 -12.85 2.12
CA THR A 54 -15.17 -12.31 1.23
C THR A 54 -14.01 -13.27 1.11
N ASP A 55 -13.43 -13.32 -0.08
CA ASP A 55 -12.25 -14.14 -0.34
C ASP A 55 -10.99 -13.33 0.00
N ASN A 56 -10.17 -13.87 0.91
CA ASN A 56 -8.81 -13.38 1.19
C ASN A 56 -7.80 -14.29 0.46
N VAL A 57 -7.43 -13.86 -0.73
CA VAL A 57 -6.73 -14.68 -1.73
C VAL A 57 -5.70 -13.83 -2.46
N PRO A 58 -4.54 -14.36 -2.86
CA PRO A 58 -3.48 -13.57 -3.50
C PRO A 58 -3.78 -13.29 -4.98
N HIS A 59 -4.93 -12.70 -5.26
CA HIS A 59 -5.32 -12.22 -6.57
C HIS A 59 -6.40 -11.14 -6.47
N LEU A 60 -6.37 -10.26 -7.45
CA LEU A 60 -7.45 -9.33 -7.76
C LEU A 60 -8.49 -10.04 -8.62
N ASP A 61 -9.77 -10.07 -8.22
CA ASP A 61 -10.91 -10.36 -9.11
C ASP A 61 -11.90 -9.21 -9.03
N LEU A 62 -11.79 -8.28 -9.96
CA LEU A 62 -12.62 -7.09 -10.06
C LEU A 62 -13.60 -7.29 -11.21
N ARG A 63 -14.91 -7.14 -10.95
CA ARG A 63 -15.96 -7.33 -11.94
C ARG A 63 -17.12 -6.39 -11.69
N THR A 64 -17.58 -5.70 -12.74
CA THR A 64 -18.71 -4.77 -12.64
C THR A 64 -19.91 -5.40 -11.91
N ASN A 65 -20.43 -4.66 -10.92
CA ASN A 65 -21.59 -5.02 -10.09
C ASN A 65 -21.49 -6.39 -9.36
N ILE A 66 -20.31 -7.01 -9.32
CA ILE A 66 -20.13 -8.34 -8.72
C ILE A 66 -19.05 -8.30 -7.64
N THR A 67 -17.88 -7.72 -7.90
CA THR A 67 -16.80 -7.62 -6.91
C THR A 67 -16.17 -6.23 -6.87
N ARG A 68 -15.86 -5.77 -5.66
CA ARG A 68 -15.07 -4.54 -5.39
C ARG A 68 -13.91 -4.85 -4.46
N PRO A 69 -12.75 -5.22 -5.00
CA PRO A 69 -11.63 -5.62 -4.17
C PRO A 69 -11.17 -4.51 -3.24
N VAL A 70 -10.86 -4.88 -2.00
CA VAL A 70 -10.16 -4.03 -1.05
C VAL A 70 -8.77 -4.61 -0.85
N VAL A 71 -7.74 -3.77 -0.95
CA VAL A 71 -6.35 -4.18 -0.77
C VAL A 71 -5.69 -3.36 0.33
N VAL A 72 -4.81 -4.00 1.09
CA VAL A 72 -4.15 -3.39 2.23
C VAL A 72 -2.64 -3.54 2.14
N PHE A 73 -1.98 -2.39 2.10
CA PHE A 73 -0.53 -2.27 2.17
C PHE A 73 -0.11 -1.88 3.57
N THR A 74 1.00 -2.44 4.05
CA THR A 74 1.57 -2.16 5.37
C THR A 74 3.09 -2.03 5.29
N GLY A 75 3.68 -1.26 6.19
CA GLY A 75 5.14 -1.12 6.27
C GLY A 75 5.68 0.01 5.39
N ILE A 76 4.82 0.93 4.95
CA ILE A 76 5.28 2.17 4.32
C ILE A 76 5.98 3.00 5.42
N PRO A 77 7.17 3.58 5.18
CA PRO A 77 7.83 4.40 6.19
C PRO A 77 6.99 5.64 6.57
N ALA A 78 6.85 5.94 7.86
CA ALA A 78 6.17 7.15 8.35
C ALA A 78 6.77 8.46 7.82
N THR A 79 8.03 8.41 7.38
CA THR A 79 8.75 9.56 6.82
C THR A 79 8.42 9.82 5.35
N ALA A 80 7.79 8.87 4.64
CA ALA A 80 7.40 9.01 3.23
C ALA A 80 6.52 10.23 2.98
N LYS A 81 6.80 10.94 1.89
CA LYS A 81 6.15 12.20 1.51
C LYS A 81 5.21 12.02 0.34
N THR A 82 5.55 11.13 -0.59
CA THR A 82 4.69 10.81 -1.73
C THR A 82 4.46 9.31 -1.81
N CYS A 83 3.22 8.93 -2.14
CA CYS A 83 2.81 7.55 -2.27
C CYS A 83 1.91 7.44 -3.51
N SER A 84 2.17 6.47 -4.37
CA SER A 84 1.39 6.21 -5.57
C SER A 84 1.06 4.74 -5.68
N LEU A 85 -0.21 4.46 -5.97
CA LEU A 85 -0.67 3.12 -6.31
C LEU A 85 -0.19 2.80 -7.72
N GLY A 86 0.33 1.60 -7.91
CA GLY A 86 0.72 1.09 -9.21
C GLY A 86 0.46 -0.40 -9.32
N TRP A 87 0.75 -0.94 -10.49
CA TRP A 87 0.65 -2.37 -10.74
C TRP A 87 1.72 -2.82 -11.73
N ARG A 88 2.10 -4.08 -11.64
CA ARG A 88 3.10 -4.70 -12.51
C ARG A 88 2.51 -5.92 -13.20
N GLN A 89 2.99 -6.18 -14.41
CA GLN A 89 2.80 -7.42 -15.12
C GLN A 89 4.14 -8.10 -15.37
N GLY A 90 4.15 -9.41 -15.20
CA GLY A 90 5.18 -10.31 -15.67
C GLY A 90 4.99 -10.69 -17.16
N PRO A 91 5.79 -11.65 -17.64
CA PRO A 91 5.72 -12.17 -19.00
C PRO A 91 4.37 -12.85 -19.29
N VAL A 92 3.86 -12.71 -20.52
CA VAL A 92 2.56 -13.31 -20.91
C VAL A 92 2.53 -14.84 -20.80
N GLU A 93 3.69 -15.50 -20.93
CA GLU A 93 3.83 -16.95 -20.91
C GLU A 93 3.60 -17.55 -19.52
N THR A 94 3.73 -16.74 -18.47
CA THR A 94 3.72 -17.21 -17.08
C THR A 94 2.69 -16.50 -16.21
N ARG A 95 2.29 -15.26 -16.57
CA ARG A 95 1.31 -14.50 -15.79
C ARG A 95 -0.09 -15.10 -15.87
N ILE A 96 -0.82 -14.99 -14.77
CA ILE A 96 -2.28 -15.16 -14.77
C ILE A 96 -2.90 -13.77 -14.66
N PHE A 97 -3.17 -13.19 -15.83
CA PHE A 97 -3.73 -11.85 -15.97
C PHE A 97 -4.73 -11.85 -17.14
N ARG A 98 -5.96 -11.41 -16.88
CA ARG A 98 -7.05 -11.41 -17.85
C ARG A 98 -7.89 -10.14 -17.70
N VAL A 99 -8.29 -9.59 -18.84
CA VAL A 99 -9.18 -8.44 -18.92
C VAL A 99 -10.33 -8.78 -19.88
N ASP A 100 -11.57 -8.66 -19.41
CA ASP A 100 -12.75 -8.81 -20.26
C ASP A 100 -13.54 -7.48 -20.24
N GLY A 101 -13.86 -6.94 -21.42
CA GLY A 101 -14.55 -5.64 -21.53
C GLY A 101 -13.61 -4.48 -21.18
N SER A 102 -14.07 -3.55 -20.33
CA SER A 102 -13.26 -2.41 -19.90
C SER A 102 -12.20 -2.80 -18.87
N GLY A 103 -10.93 -2.48 -19.16
CA GLY A 103 -9.82 -2.55 -18.21
C GLY A 103 -9.60 -1.27 -17.40
N LEU A 104 -10.46 -0.25 -17.56
CA LEU A 104 -10.33 1.01 -16.83
C LEU A 104 -10.79 0.82 -15.39
N VAL A 105 -9.91 1.10 -14.45
CA VAL A 105 -10.14 0.91 -13.01
C VAL A 105 -9.96 2.24 -12.28
N SER A 106 -10.87 2.49 -11.35
CA SER A 106 -10.78 3.57 -10.38
C SER A 106 -10.46 3.01 -9.01
N SER A 107 -9.78 3.80 -8.19
CA SER A 107 -9.42 3.44 -6.83
C SER A 107 -9.82 4.55 -5.86
N ARG A 108 -10.09 4.20 -4.60
CA ARG A 108 -10.22 5.17 -3.51
C ARG A 108 -9.48 4.68 -2.28
N GLN A 109 -8.82 5.59 -1.59
CA GLN A 109 -8.23 5.29 -0.29
C GLN A 109 -9.31 5.38 0.79
N LEU A 110 -9.46 4.29 1.55
CA LEU A 110 -10.37 4.22 2.70
C LEU A 110 -9.70 4.79 3.95
N LYS A 111 -10.50 5.22 4.93
CA LYS A 111 -9.97 5.57 6.27
C LYS A 111 -9.30 4.33 6.88
N THR A 112 -8.05 4.50 7.33
CA THR A 112 -7.27 3.41 7.93
C THR A 112 -7.56 3.23 9.42
N GLU A 113 -7.89 4.31 10.14
CA GLU A 113 -8.19 4.26 11.57
C GLU A 113 -9.41 3.37 11.84
N GLY A 114 -9.26 2.40 12.75
CA GLY A 114 -10.29 1.41 13.05
C GLY A 114 -10.49 0.34 11.98
N PHE A 115 -9.77 0.41 10.86
CA PHE A 115 -9.86 -0.60 9.81
C PHE A 115 -9.19 -1.91 10.27
N PRO A 116 -9.86 -3.08 10.18
CA PRO A 116 -9.38 -4.33 10.78
C PRO A 116 -7.96 -4.72 10.31
N THR A 117 -7.08 -5.09 11.24
CA THR A 117 -5.72 -5.57 10.95
C THR A 117 -5.69 -7.09 11.04
N TRP A 118 -5.43 -7.80 9.94
CA TRP A 118 -5.53 -9.27 9.91
C TRP A 118 -4.18 -9.94 10.01
N THR A 119 -4.03 -10.78 11.02
CA THR A 119 -2.82 -11.58 11.25
C THR A 119 -3.08 -13.09 11.33
N LYS A 120 -4.35 -13.55 11.45
CA LYS A 120 -4.78 -14.97 11.34
C LYS A 120 -6.32 -15.12 11.45
N GLY A 121 -6.89 -16.10 10.74
CA GLY A 121 -8.25 -16.64 10.99
C GLY A 121 -9.35 -16.21 10.00
N SER A 122 -10.40 -17.04 9.89
CA SER A 122 -11.58 -16.90 9.01
C SER A 122 -12.68 -15.97 9.54
N ASP A 123 -12.52 -15.43 10.74
CA ASP A 123 -13.62 -14.77 11.47
C ASP A 123 -13.78 -13.28 11.15
N VAL A 124 -13.05 -12.76 10.15
CA VAL A 124 -13.12 -11.35 9.81
C VAL A 124 -14.07 -11.09 8.66
N LEU A 125 -15.15 -10.39 8.97
CA LEU A 125 -16.18 -9.97 8.04
C LEU A 125 -15.77 -8.67 7.35
N ILE A 126 -15.03 -8.79 6.24
CA ILE A 126 -14.91 -7.69 5.28
C ILE A 126 -16.02 -7.91 4.27
N ASN A 127 -16.97 -7.00 4.18
CA ASN A 127 -18.11 -7.08 3.27
C ASN A 127 -18.62 -5.66 3.01
N PRO A 128 -19.57 -5.44 2.08
CA PRO A 128 -20.07 -4.11 1.77
C PRO A 128 -20.54 -3.29 3.00
N THR A 129 -21.13 -3.97 3.99
CA THR A 129 -21.64 -3.31 5.21
C THR A 129 -20.51 -2.88 6.14
N THR A 130 -19.48 -3.72 6.30
CA THR A 130 -18.36 -3.41 7.21
C THR A 130 -17.36 -2.43 6.61
N ILE A 131 -17.28 -2.29 5.29
CA ILE A 131 -16.42 -1.28 4.65
C ILE A 131 -17.05 0.11 4.61
N ALA A 132 -18.39 0.21 4.62
CA ALA A 132 -19.12 1.47 4.41
C ALA A 132 -18.68 2.63 5.34
N PRO A 133 -18.43 2.44 6.66
CA PRO A 133 -17.97 3.52 7.54
C PRO A 133 -16.62 4.13 7.13
N PHE A 134 -15.76 3.36 6.45
CA PHE A 134 -14.43 3.80 6.05
C PHE A 134 -14.42 4.53 4.70
N GLN A 135 -15.54 4.55 3.99
CA GLN A 135 -15.71 5.22 2.70
C GLN A 135 -16.03 6.71 2.84
N GLU A 136 -16.41 7.17 4.03
CA GLU A 136 -16.82 8.55 4.26
C GLU A 136 -15.69 9.54 3.88
N GLY A 137 -16.00 10.48 2.98
CA GLY A 137 -15.04 11.47 2.48
C GLY A 137 -14.03 10.95 1.45
N SER A 138 -14.07 9.66 1.11
CA SER A 138 -13.25 9.08 0.04
C SER A 138 -13.91 9.25 -1.33
N VAL A 139 -13.12 9.60 -2.34
CA VAL A 139 -13.58 9.76 -3.72
C VAL A 139 -12.79 8.82 -4.62
N PHE A 140 -13.46 8.20 -5.58
CA PHE A 140 -12.80 7.41 -6.60
C PHE A 140 -11.96 8.29 -7.52
N SER A 141 -10.69 7.95 -7.64
CA SER A 141 -9.74 8.50 -8.61
C SER A 141 -9.52 7.48 -9.72
N SER A 142 -9.72 7.89 -10.96
CA SER A 142 -9.30 7.11 -12.13
C SER A 142 -7.79 7.17 -12.31
N GLY A 143 -7.24 6.27 -13.10
CA GLY A 143 -5.81 6.32 -13.46
C GLY A 143 -5.13 4.96 -13.53
N MET A 144 -5.87 3.88 -13.23
CA MET A 144 -5.39 2.53 -13.48
C MET A 144 -6.01 2.03 -14.77
N ASP A 145 -5.18 1.78 -15.78
CA ASP A 145 -5.61 1.26 -17.07
C ASP A 145 -5.00 -0.12 -17.31
N PHE A 146 -5.82 -1.16 -17.15
CA PHE A 146 -5.48 -2.55 -17.44
C PHE A 146 -5.83 -2.94 -18.89
N THR A 147 -6.38 -2.02 -19.69
CA THR A 147 -6.84 -2.30 -21.05
C THR A 147 -5.69 -2.79 -21.93
N LEU A 148 -5.92 -3.87 -22.67
CA LEU A 148 -5.00 -4.51 -23.61
C LEU A 148 -3.77 -5.20 -22.99
N TRP A 149 -3.51 -4.99 -21.70
CA TRP A 149 -2.29 -5.49 -21.07
C TRP A 149 -2.29 -7.01 -20.85
N ASP A 150 -3.42 -7.68 -21.00
CA ASP A 150 -3.50 -9.14 -21.04
C ASP A 150 -3.21 -9.73 -22.44
N GLN A 151 -3.12 -8.89 -23.48
CA GLN A 151 -2.95 -9.35 -24.87
C GLN A 151 -1.50 -9.77 -25.19
N PRO A 152 -1.29 -10.68 -26.16
CA PRO A 152 0.05 -11.15 -26.55
C PRO A 152 1.00 -10.06 -27.05
N ASP A 153 0.46 -9.00 -27.66
CA ASP A 153 1.24 -7.86 -28.17
C ASP A 153 1.91 -7.07 -27.02
N PHE A 154 1.43 -7.25 -25.79
CA PHE A 154 1.98 -6.66 -24.55
C PHE A 154 2.61 -7.76 -23.69
N SER A 155 3.49 -8.55 -24.30
CA SER A 155 4.13 -9.73 -23.70
C SER A 155 5.28 -9.43 -22.74
N ALA A 156 5.94 -8.29 -22.89
CA ALA A 156 7.06 -7.92 -22.04
C ALA A 156 6.60 -7.53 -20.62
N PRO A 157 7.42 -7.80 -19.58
CA PRO A 157 7.20 -7.27 -18.25
C PRO A 157 7.12 -5.75 -18.26
N ALA A 158 6.20 -5.20 -17.48
CA ALA A 158 5.98 -3.77 -17.41
C ALA A 158 5.49 -3.33 -16.03
N THR A 159 5.83 -2.09 -15.70
CA THR A 159 5.39 -1.41 -14.48
C THR A 159 4.53 -0.22 -14.87
N HIS A 160 3.38 -0.10 -14.24
CA HIS A 160 2.37 0.89 -14.56
C HIS A 160 2.12 1.79 -13.36
N ALA A 161 2.06 3.08 -13.62
CA ALA A 161 1.67 4.07 -12.63
C ALA A 161 0.15 4.09 -12.49
N GLY A 162 -0.31 4.51 -11.31
CA GLY A 162 -1.71 4.76 -11.01
C GLY A 162 -1.84 6.05 -10.18
N PRO A 163 -2.99 6.25 -9.52
CA PRO A 163 -3.26 7.49 -8.80
C PRO A 163 -2.38 7.64 -7.55
N ASN A 164 -2.18 8.89 -7.16
CA ASN A 164 -1.55 9.22 -5.87
C ASN A 164 -2.48 8.86 -4.72
N VAL A 165 -1.88 8.41 -3.62
CA VAL A 165 -2.57 8.14 -2.36
C VAL A 165 -1.88 8.93 -1.25
N LYS A 166 -2.60 9.20 -0.16
CA LYS A 166 -2.02 9.82 1.03
C LYS A 166 -1.09 8.80 1.69
N CYS A 167 0.17 9.20 1.92
CA CYS A 167 1.11 8.37 2.66
C CYS A 167 0.67 8.15 4.10
N GLU A 168 0.58 6.88 4.46
CA GLU A 168 0.33 6.37 5.80
C GLU A 168 1.10 5.05 5.92
N GLU A 169 1.54 4.68 7.12
CA GLU A 169 2.28 3.41 7.32
C GLU A 169 1.48 2.17 6.91
N ARG A 170 0.16 2.34 6.86
CA ARG A 170 -0.83 1.38 6.38
C ARG A 170 -1.79 2.12 5.43
N ILE A 171 -1.97 1.59 4.23
CA ILE A 171 -2.84 2.17 3.20
C ILE A 171 -3.87 1.13 2.81
N VAL A 172 -5.15 1.50 2.89
CA VAL A 172 -6.29 0.67 2.49
C VAL A 172 -6.91 1.26 1.24
N VAL A 173 -7.05 0.47 0.17
CA VAL A 173 -7.58 0.93 -1.12
C VAL A 173 -8.73 0.03 -1.56
N GLU A 174 -9.85 0.63 -1.93
CA GLU A 174 -10.93 -0.05 -2.64
C GLU A 174 -10.82 0.21 -4.15
N LEU A 175 -11.03 -0.83 -4.95
CA LEU A 175 -10.96 -0.82 -6.40
C LEU A 175 -12.33 -1.10 -7.03
N ALA A 176 -12.62 -0.43 -8.14
CA ALA A 176 -13.84 -0.64 -8.91
C ALA A 176 -13.61 -0.38 -10.41
N VAL A 177 -14.40 -1.03 -11.27
CA VAL A 177 -14.43 -0.69 -12.71
C VAL A 177 -14.82 0.79 -12.85
N ASN A 178 -14.10 1.51 -13.71
CA ASN A 178 -14.43 2.89 -14.04
C ASN A 178 -15.58 2.93 -15.06
N LEU A 179 -16.80 3.08 -14.54
CA LEU A 179 -18.03 3.10 -15.33
C LEU A 179 -18.29 4.44 -16.04
N ASN A 180 -17.41 5.44 -15.94
CA ASN A 180 -17.56 6.70 -16.69
C ASN A 180 -17.51 6.48 -18.21
N SER A 181 -16.97 5.34 -18.66
CA SER A 181 -16.98 4.89 -20.07
C SER A 181 -18.31 4.27 -20.51
N GLY A 182 -19.22 3.97 -19.57
CA GLY A 182 -20.46 3.23 -19.81
C GLY A 182 -20.28 1.74 -20.12
N GLN A 183 -19.07 1.21 -19.94
CA GLN A 183 -18.75 -0.18 -20.27
C GLN A 183 -18.56 -1.04 -19.02
N ASP A 184 -19.12 -2.25 -19.06
CA ASP A 184 -18.82 -3.29 -18.10
C ASP A 184 -17.37 -3.76 -18.26
N GLY A 185 -16.78 -4.21 -17.16
CA GLY A 185 -15.37 -4.61 -17.13
C GLY A 185 -15.13 -5.74 -16.14
N ARG A 186 -14.08 -6.49 -16.42
CA ARG A 186 -13.48 -7.45 -15.51
C ARG A 186 -11.97 -7.38 -15.61
N VAL A 187 -11.31 -7.38 -14.46
CA VAL A 187 -9.86 -7.54 -14.34
C VAL A 187 -9.61 -8.66 -13.34
N PHE A 188 -8.95 -9.72 -13.79
CA PHE A 188 -8.39 -10.75 -12.93
C PHE A 188 -6.87 -10.70 -13.00
N MET A 189 -6.18 -10.54 -11.88
CA MET A 189 -4.72 -10.51 -11.84
C MET A 189 -4.22 -11.27 -10.61
N GLN A 190 -3.44 -12.33 -10.82
CA GLN A 190 -2.73 -12.99 -9.74
C GLN A 190 -1.70 -12.05 -9.12
N ASP A 191 -1.58 -12.08 -7.79
CA ASP A 191 -0.51 -11.40 -7.07
C ASP A 191 0.59 -12.40 -6.75
N ASP A 192 1.74 -12.22 -7.41
CA ASP A 192 2.90 -13.07 -7.31
C ASP A 192 4.19 -12.23 -7.46
N ALA A 193 5.35 -12.88 -7.49
CA ALA A 193 6.64 -12.20 -7.52
C ALA A 193 6.80 -11.21 -8.69
N GLU A 194 6.08 -11.39 -9.78
CA GLU A 194 6.21 -10.63 -11.04
C GLU A 194 4.94 -9.85 -11.40
N ASN A 195 3.77 -10.24 -10.88
CA ASN A 195 2.47 -9.63 -11.10
C ASN A 195 1.91 -9.02 -9.83
N GLY A 196 1.05 -8.01 -9.94
CA GLY A 196 0.28 -7.54 -8.79
C GLY A 196 0.36 -6.04 -8.53
N LEU A 197 -0.32 -5.62 -7.47
CA LEU A 197 -0.43 -4.23 -7.05
C LEU A 197 0.73 -3.83 -6.12
N PHE A 198 1.10 -2.56 -6.14
CA PHE A 198 2.13 -2.02 -5.24
C PHE A 198 1.86 -0.56 -4.87
N ILE A 199 2.50 -0.10 -3.79
CA ILE A 199 2.68 1.32 -3.46
C ILE A 199 4.15 1.67 -3.71
N SER A 200 4.41 2.64 -4.59
CA SER A 200 5.71 3.31 -4.66
C SER A 200 5.70 4.50 -3.71
N TYR A 201 6.82 4.76 -3.03
CA TYR A 201 6.95 5.88 -2.09
C TYR A 201 8.30 6.57 -2.21
N SER A 202 8.35 7.86 -1.83
CA SER A 202 9.57 8.65 -1.65
C SER A 202 9.44 9.69 -0.56
#